data_AF-A0A418ZR15-F1
#
_entry.id   AF-A0A418ZR15-F1
#
_cell.length_a   1.000
_cell.length_b   1.000
_cell.length_c   1.000
_cell.angle_alpha   90.00
_cell.angle_beta   90.00
_cell.angle_gamma   90.00
#
_symmetry.space_group_name_H-M   'P 1'
#
loop_
_entity.id
_entity.type
_entity.pdbx_description
1 polymer ?
#
loop_
_entity_poly.entity_id
_entity_poly.type
_entity_poly.pdbx_seq_one_letter_code
_entity_poly.pdbx_strand_id
1 'polypeptide(L)'
;DVFATLPRLDRLAAAKLAEGAAGRAGADGDPFDLTITLLDRFLTRTARAGLMGAPLPQAARGEGALMARISPDDLAAREWAGAQARLSARARAGRAVNLDPSALVMDMLVELAHLPPARSAPPARN
;
A
#
# COMPACT_ATOMS: atom_id res chain seq x y z
N ASP A 1 4.43 4.82 -8.23
CA ASP A 1 5.72 4.13 -8.45
C ASP A 1 5.99 2.97 -7.51
N VAL A 2 5.93 3.15 -6.18
CA VAL A 2 6.24 2.08 -5.17
C VAL A 2 5.69 0.70 -5.53
N PHE A 3 4.39 0.58 -5.80
CA PHE A 3 3.74 -0.69 -6.13
C PHE A 3 3.75 -1.03 -7.63
N ALA A 4 4.08 -0.06 -8.49
CA ALA A 4 4.05 -0.25 -9.94
C ALA A 4 5.07 -1.28 -10.42
N THR A 5 6.17 -1.45 -9.68
CA THR A 5 7.27 -2.36 -10.01
C THR A 5 7.12 -3.77 -9.41
N LEU A 6 6.04 -4.03 -8.66
CA LEU A 6 5.75 -5.38 -8.16
C LEU A 6 5.78 -6.41 -9.31
N PRO A 7 6.42 -7.57 -9.11
CA PRO A 7 6.76 -8.18 -7.81
C PRO A 7 8.07 -7.70 -7.18
N ARG A 8 8.86 -6.85 -7.86
CA ARG A 8 10.08 -6.25 -7.30
C ARG A 8 9.76 -4.87 -6.72
N LEU A 9 9.62 -4.80 -5.40
CA LEU A 9 9.41 -3.51 -4.71
C LEU A 9 10.55 -2.53 -5.05
N ASP A 10 10.20 -1.34 -5.53
CA ASP A 10 11.15 -0.23 -5.66
C ASP A 10 11.51 0.27 -4.26
N ARG A 11 12.66 -0.16 -3.76
CA ARG A 11 13.13 0.17 -2.41
C ARG A 11 13.41 1.66 -2.25
N LEU A 12 13.86 2.34 -3.30
CA LEU A 12 14.15 3.76 -3.22
C LEU A 12 12.85 4.57 -3.13
N ALA A 13 11.85 4.23 -3.96
CA ALA A 13 10.53 4.85 -3.86
C ALA A 13 9.85 4.54 -2.52
N ALA A 14 9.97 3.31 -2.01
CA ALA A 14 9.43 2.93 -0.71
C ALA A 14 10.09 3.71 0.44
N ALA A 15 11.43 3.87 0.42
CA ALA A 15 12.16 4.64 1.43
C ALA A 15 11.72 6.11 1.44
N LYS A 16 11.59 6.73 0.27
CA LYS A 16 11.10 8.11 0.16
C LYS A 16 9.69 8.28 0.72
N LEU A 17 8.79 7.33 0.45
CA LEU A 17 7.43 7.36 1.00
C LEU A 17 7.45 7.22 2.52
N ALA A 18 8.26 6.30 3.05
CA ALA A 18 8.40 6.07 4.49
C ALA A 18 9.00 7.28 5.22
N GLU A 19 10.06 7.88 4.67
CA GLU A 19 10.68 9.09 5.21
C GLU A 19 9.68 10.26 5.30
N GLY A 20 8.78 10.38 4.31
CA GLY A 20 7.71 11.37 4.33
C GLY A 20 6.76 11.25 5.54
N ALA A 21 6.60 10.06 6.09
CA ALA A 21 5.75 9.82 7.26
C ALA A 21 6.39 10.24 8.60
N ALA A 22 7.71 10.47 8.64
CA ALA A 22 8.43 10.90 9.85
C ALA A 22 8.39 12.42 10.08
N GLY A 23 7.71 13.18 9.21
CA GLY A 23 7.55 14.61 9.37
C GLY A 23 6.82 14.98 10.67
N ARG A 24 7.10 16.18 11.20
CA ARG A 24 6.37 16.70 12.37
C ARG A 24 4.96 17.12 11.95
N ALA A 25 3.98 16.87 12.81
CA ALA A 25 2.62 17.35 12.61
C ALA A 25 2.59 18.89 12.50
N GLY A 26 1.77 19.38 11.57
CA GLY A 26 1.63 20.80 11.27
C GLY A 26 0.18 21.19 10.97
N ALA A 27 -0.01 22.35 10.33
CA ALA A 27 -1.35 22.85 9.96
C ALA A 27 -2.10 21.90 9.01
N ASP A 28 -1.36 21.14 8.20
CA ASP A 28 -1.90 20.18 7.23
C ASP A 28 -2.17 18.78 7.82
N GLY A 29 -1.92 18.59 9.13
CA GLY A 29 -2.12 17.33 9.85
C GLY A 29 -0.83 16.58 10.20
N ASP A 30 -0.97 15.34 10.69
CA ASP A 30 0.14 14.42 10.95
C ASP A 30 0.51 13.64 9.66
N PRO A 31 1.75 13.78 9.14
CA PRO A 31 2.20 13.07 7.94
C PRO A 31 2.11 11.54 8.02
N PHE A 32 2.24 10.97 9.22
CA PHE A 32 2.06 9.54 9.44
C PHE A 32 0.60 9.15 9.19
N ASP A 33 -0.34 9.86 9.82
CA ASP A 33 -1.77 9.59 9.68
C ASP A 33 -2.24 9.75 8.23
N LEU A 34 -1.72 10.77 7.53
CA LEU A 34 -1.98 10.96 6.10
C LEU A 34 -1.46 9.76 5.28
N THR A 35 -0.21 9.34 5.52
CA THR A 35 0.39 8.20 4.81
C THR A 35 -0.42 6.92 5.02
N ILE A 36 -0.77 6.61 6.27
CA ILE A 36 -1.59 5.43 6.59
C ILE A 36 -2.97 5.52 5.94
N THR A 37 -3.61 6.70 5.94
CA THR A 37 -4.91 6.91 5.29
C THR A 37 -4.85 6.66 3.78
N LEU A 38 -3.81 7.14 3.12
CA LEU A 38 -3.60 6.93 1.68
C LEU A 38 -3.33 5.45 1.35
N LEU A 39 -2.53 4.76 2.18
CA LEU A 39 -2.30 3.32 2.05
C LEU A 39 -3.59 2.53 2.26
N ASP A 40 -4.37 2.83 3.30
CA ASP A 40 -5.69 2.22 3.55
C ASP A 40 -6.63 2.40 2.35
N ARG A 41 -6.66 3.60 1.77
CA ARG A 41 -7.48 3.89 0.59
C ARG A 41 -7.01 3.12 -0.64
N PHE A 42 -5.71 3.08 -0.89
CA PHE A 42 -5.12 2.29 -1.97
C PHE A 42 -5.47 0.80 -1.83
N LEU A 43 -5.23 0.21 -0.66
CA LEU A 43 -5.46 -1.21 -0.41
C LEU A 43 -6.95 -1.58 -0.49
N THR A 44 -7.84 -0.71 0.02
CA THR A 44 -9.29 -0.89 -0.14
C THR A 44 -9.70 -0.94 -1.61
N ARG A 45 -9.13 -0.06 -2.44
CA ARG A 45 -9.42 -0.04 -3.89
C ARG A 45 -8.82 -1.26 -4.58
N THR A 46 -7.61 -1.66 -4.22
CA THR A 46 -6.95 -2.87 -4.74
C THR A 46 -7.79 -4.12 -4.44
N ALA A 47 -8.23 -4.30 -3.19
CA ALA A 47 -9.09 -5.43 -2.81
C ALA A 47 -10.40 -5.45 -3.60
N ARG A 48 -11.07 -4.30 -3.75
CA ARG A 48 -12.30 -4.20 -4.56
C ARG A 48 -12.07 -4.54 -6.03
N ALA A 49 -10.89 -4.23 -6.57
CA ALA A 49 -10.58 -4.49 -7.97
C ALA A 49 -10.54 -5.99 -8.31
N GLY A 50 -10.16 -6.86 -7.37
CA GLY A 50 -10.22 -8.32 -7.58
C GLY A 50 -11.64 -8.89 -7.67
N LEU A 51 -12.64 -8.15 -7.20
CA LEU A 51 -14.05 -8.54 -7.26
C LEU A 51 -14.81 -7.83 -8.40
N MET A 52 -14.49 -6.57 -8.63
CA MET A 52 -15.27 -5.66 -9.49
C MET A 52 -14.53 -5.25 -10.76
N GLY A 53 -13.27 -5.68 -10.93
CA GLY A 53 -12.38 -5.19 -11.98
C GLY A 53 -11.78 -3.82 -11.66
N ALA A 54 -10.97 -3.30 -12.58
CA ALA A 54 -10.25 -2.04 -12.41
C ALA A 54 -11.21 -0.85 -12.16
N PRO A 55 -10.92 0.04 -11.18
CA PRO A 55 -11.82 1.14 -10.84
C PRO A 55 -11.88 2.21 -11.94
N LEU A 56 -13.08 2.76 -12.14
CA LEU A 56 -13.33 3.93 -12.99
C LEU A 56 -14.07 5.03 -12.17
N PRO A 57 -13.59 6.28 -12.14
CA PRO A 57 -12.31 6.73 -12.70
C PRO A 57 -11.11 6.19 -11.91
N GLN A 58 -9.96 6.15 -12.59
CA GLN A 58 -8.67 5.87 -11.94
C GLN A 58 -8.26 7.07 -11.09
N ALA A 59 -7.74 6.81 -9.88
CA ALA A 59 -7.24 7.83 -8.96
C ALA A 59 -5.84 8.34 -9.35
N ALA A 60 -5.08 7.52 -10.08
CA ALA A 60 -3.77 7.88 -10.61
C ALA A 60 -3.56 7.21 -11.97
N ARG A 61 -2.67 7.78 -12.78
CA ARG A 61 -2.29 7.20 -14.07
C ARG A 61 -1.75 5.77 -13.87
N GLY A 62 -2.34 4.80 -14.58
CA GLY A 62 -1.90 3.41 -14.56
C GLY A 62 -2.41 2.58 -13.38
N GLU A 63 -3.26 3.15 -12.51
CA GLU A 63 -3.83 2.44 -11.36
C GLU A 63 -4.61 1.20 -11.79
N GLY A 64 -5.43 1.29 -12.84
CA GLY A 64 -6.25 0.16 -13.30
C GLY A 64 -5.38 -1.01 -13.79
N ALA A 65 -4.33 -0.71 -14.55
CA ALA A 65 -3.37 -1.70 -15.03
C ALA A 65 -2.57 -2.34 -13.89
N LEU A 66 -2.23 -1.57 -12.84
CA LEU A 66 -1.61 -2.10 -11.64
C LEU A 66 -2.57 -3.02 -10.88
N MET A 67 -3.79 -2.56 -10.57
CA MET A 67 -4.76 -3.31 -9.78
C MET A 67 -5.21 -4.61 -10.46
N ALA A 68 -5.42 -4.60 -11.78
CA ALA A 68 -5.71 -5.82 -12.54
C ALA A 68 -4.55 -6.84 -12.45
N ARG A 69 -3.33 -6.37 -12.20
CA ARG A 69 -2.13 -7.22 -12.11
C ARG A 69 -1.92 -7.82 -10.73
N ILE A 70 -2.15 -7.02 -9.68
CA ILE A 70 -1.88 -7.41 -8.30
C ILE A 70 -3.11 -7.93 -7.58
N SER A 71 -4.32 -7.70 -8.10
CA SER A 71 -5.57 -8.22 -7.54
C SER A 71 -6.47 -8.76 -8.66
N PRO A 72 -6.09 -9.89 -9.29
CA PRO A 72 -6.79 -10.41 -10.46
C PRO A 72 -8.10 -11.15 -10.14
N ASP A 73 -8.28 -11.59 -8.88
CA ASP A 73 -9.38 -12.47 -8.48
C ASP A 73 -9.82 -12.23 -7.02
N ASP A 74 -10.82 -13.00 -6.58
CA ASP A 74 -11.42 -12.91 -5.26
C ASP A 74 -10.48 -13.40 -4.14
N LEU A 75 -9.58 -14.34 -4.42
CA LEU A 75 -8.56 -14.79 -3.49
C LEU A 75 -7.57 -13.65 -3.20
N ALA A 76 -7.02 -13.02 -4.24
CA ALA A 76 -6.15 -11.86 -4.10
C ALA A 76 -6.85 -10.71 -3.39
N ALA A 77 -8.14 -10.47 -3.69
CA ALA A 77 -8.94 -9.45 -3.01
C ALA A 77 -8.97 -9.66 -1.48
N ARG A 78 -9.19 -10.90 -1.02
CA ARG A 78 -9.21 -11.25 0.41
C ARG A 78 -7.85 -11.05 1.07
N GLU A 79 -6.77 -11.45 0.40
CA GLU A 79 -5.40 -11.25 0.89
C GLU A 79 -5.08 -9.76 1.10
N TRP A 80 -5.40 -8.90 0.13
CA TRP A 80 -5.21 -7.45 0.27
C TRP A 80 -6.08 -6.84 1.37
N ALA A 81 -7.35 -7.23 1.46
CA ALA A 81 -8.27 -6.75 2.50
C ALA A 81 -7.81 -7.16 3.91
N GLY A 82 -7.40 -8.42 4.08
CA GLY A 82 -6.88 -8.93 5.35
C GLY A 82 -5.58 -8.23 5.75
N ALA A 83 -4.67 -8.02 4.80
CA ALA A 83 -3.42 -7.30 5.04
C ALA A 83 -3.67 -5.83 5.43
N GLN A 84 -4.58 -5.14 4.75
CA GLN A 84 -4.96 -3.76 5.08
C GLN A 84 -5.39 -3.63 6.54
N ALA A 85 -6.37 -4.43 6.98
CA ALA A 85 -6.88 -4.36 8.34
C ALA A 85 -5.78 -4.64 9.38
N ARG A 86 -4.97 -5.69 9.17
CA ARG A 86 -3.92 -6.12 10.10
C ARG A 86 -2.77 -5.12 10.18
N LEU A 87 -2.23 -4.71 9.04
CA LEU A 87 -1.02 -3.87 8.99
C LEU A 87 -1.31 -2.44 9.47
N SER A 88 -2.47 -1.90 9.11
CA SER A 88 -2.85 -0.55 9.53
C SER A 88 -3.20 -0.47 11.02
N ALA A 89 -3.73 -1.55 11.61
CA ALA A 89 -3.87 -1.65 13.07
C ALA A 89 -2.51 -1.75 13.77
N ARG A 90 -1.60 -2.58 13.25
CA ARG A 90 -0.23 -2.74 13.79
C ARG A 90 0.55 -1.43 13.75
N ALA A 91 0.49 -0.70 12.63
CA ALA A 91 1.17 0.59 12.47
C ALA A 91 0.66 1.61 13.50
N ARG A 92 -0.66 1.74 13.68
CA ARG A 92 -1.25 2.66 14.66
C ARG A 92 -0.92 2.27 16.11
N ALA A 93 -0.94 0.98 16.44
CA ALA A 93 -0.53 0.50 17.76
C ALA A 93 0.95 0.81 18.04
N GLY A 94 1.82 0.59 17.06
CA GLY A 94 3.24 0.94 17.15
C GLY A 94 3.47 2.44 17.35
N ARG A 95 2.73 3.27 16.61
CA ARG A 95 2.78 4.74 16.75
C ARG A 95 2.35 5.20 18.15
N ALA A 96 1.33 4.55 18.74
CA ALA A 96 0.83 4.87 20.07
C ALA A 96 1.85 4.58 21.19
N VAL A 97 2.80 3.67 20.96
CA VAL A 97 3.91 3.38 21.87
C VAL A 97 5.22 4.06 21.44
N ASN A 98 5.13 5.14 20.66
CA ASN A 98 6.24 6.00 20.21
C ASN A 98 7.29 5.32 19.31
N LEU A 99 6.91 4.30 18.53
CA LEU A 99 7.80 3.78 17.49
C LEU A 99 7.98 4.79 16.34
N ASP A 100 9.14 4.72 15.68
CA ASP A 100 9.49 5.58 14.55
C ASP A 100 8.48 5.44 13.39
N PRO A 101 7.86 6.54 12.92
CA PRO A 101 6.87 6.49 11.84
C PRO A 101 7.39 5.95 10.51
N SER A 102 8.64 6.28 10.15
CA SER A 102 9.23 5.81 8.88
C SER A 102 9.44 4.30 8.91
N ALA A 103 9.96 3.77 10.02
CA ALA A 103 10.13 2.34 10.23
C ALA A 103 8.79 1.59 10.15
N LEU A 104 7.72 2.13 10.76
CA LEU A 104 6.39 1.53 10.70
C LEU A 104 5.83 1.47 9.26
N VAL A 105 6.00 2.54 8.48
CA VAL A 105 5.55 2.58 7.08
C VAL A 105 6.40 1.66 6.21
N MET A 106 7.72 1.65 6.40
CA MET A 106 8.62 0.75 5.66
C MET A 106 8.28 -0.73 5.94
N ASP A 107 8.08 -1.09 7.21
CA ASP A 107 7.66 -2.44 7.61
C ASP A 107 6.36 -2.86 6.91
N MET A 108 5.35 -1.98 6.92
CA MET A 108 4.10 -2.19 6.19
C MET A 108 4.33 -2.40 4.69
N LEU A 109 5.10 -1.55 4.02
CA LEU A 109 5.38 -1.67 2.58
C LEU A 109 6.11 -2.97 2.23
N VAL A 110 7.09 -3.36 3.05
CA VAL A 110 7.83 -4.62 2.87
C VAL A 110 6.88 -5.81 3.02
N GLU A 111 6.04 -5.82 4.05
CA GLU A 111 5.06 -6.89 4.28
C GLU A 111 4.03 -7.00 3.15
N LEU A 112 3.52 -5.87 2.66
CA LEU A 112 2.63 -5.83 1.48
C LEU A 112 3.31 -6.43 0.24
N ALA A 113 4.59 -6.16 0.02
CA ALA A 113 5.34 -6.73 -1.10
C ALA A 113 5.58 -8.24 -0.97
N HIS A 114 5.50 -8.79 0.24
CA HIS A 114 5.64 -10.23 0.50
C HIS A 114 4.33 -11.02 0.43
N LEU A 115 3.18 -10.34 0.31
CA LEU A 115 1.90 -11.01 0.15
C LEU A 115 1.89 -11.91 -1.08
N PRO A 116 1.20 -13.08 -1.03
CA PRO A 116 1.08 -13.98 -2.18
C PRO A 116 0.70 -13.27 -3.49
N PRO A 117 -0.37 -12.44 -3.56
CA PRO A 117 -0.74 -11.77 -4.81
C PRO A 117 0.26 -10.71 -5.29
N ALA A 118 1.05 -10.12 -4.38
CA ALA A 118 2.11 -9.18 -4.75
C ALA A 118 3.30 -9.89 -5.41
N ARG A 119 3.66 -11.07 -4.89
CA ARG A 119 4.79 -11.88 -5.36
C ARG A 119 4.49 -12.65 -6.64
N SER A 120 3.23 -13.06 -6.84
CA SER A 120 2.79 -13.80 -8.02
C SER A 120 2.36 -12.89 -9.18
N ALA A 121 2.23 -11.57 -8.95
CA ALA A 121 1.88 -10.62 -9.99
C ALA A 121 2.87 -10.67 -11.16
N PRO A 122 2.40 -10.70 -12.43
CA PRO A 122 3.31 -10.62 -13.57
C PRO A 122 4.04 -9.26 -13.57
N PRO A 123 5.20 -9.15 -14.24
CA PRO A 123 5.92 -7.89 -14.31
C PRO A 123 5.09 -6.80 -15.02
N ALA A 124 5.37 -5.54 -14.71
CA ALA A 124 4.78 -4.42 -15.45
C ALA A 124 5.12 -4.54 -16.94
N ARG A 125 4.12 -4.32 -17.80
CA ARG A 125 4.33 -4.26 -19.25
C ARG A 125 4.89 -2.88 -19.57
N ASN A 126 5.99 -2.84 -20.34
CA ASN A 126 6.60 -1.61 -20.85
C ASN A 126 5.67 -0.88 -21.82
#